data_AF-A0A9D8WRV7-F1
#
_entry.id   AF-A0A9D8WRV7-F1
#
_cell.length_a   1.000
_cell.length_b   1.000
_cell.length_c   1.000
_cell.angle_alpha   90.00
_cell.angle_beta   90.00
_cell.angle_gamma   90.00
#
_symmetry.space_group_name_H-M   'P 1'
#
loop_
_entity.id
_entity.type
_entity.pdbx_description
1 polymer ?
#
loop_
_entity_poly.entity_id
_entity_poly.type
_entity_poly.pdbx_seq_one_letter_code
_entity_poly.pdbx_strand_id
1 'polypeptide(L)'
;MKKIILMLLVLVASINLFAQDLRKINIDDYKLDAKITSILMNETKNMYLHIYQENNEIYVLGWSKDGKIAYVERRLIDGRGGHDLLFTILDLVEDETIYTKTIKWYDDDDEESPIAPLTFKECLNKNAVEFNKELAKNKIILEPVRVLPFPAADSRKNAINFEIKMIKKEVNDFGLEEMSYNIVAKKNNEAKIVSRITDKVCSFVMPTGYLKSPYENRIALIVADAEFVYEGCEVFVNFYGCNVNSGFH
;
A
#
# COMPACT_ATOMS: atom_id res chain seq x y z
N MET A 1 24.80 45.94 -18.28
CA MET A 1 25.11 44.52 -18.61
C MET A 1 25.42 43.64 -17.39
N LYS A 2 26.19 44.09 -16.39
CA LYS A 2 26.52 43.26 -15.20
C LYS A 2 25.32 42.78 -14.35
N LYS A 3 24.21 43.53 -14.31
CA LYS A 3 23.00 43.15 -13.55
C LYS A 3 22.14 42.05 -14.20
N ILE A 4 22.20 41.89 -15.53
CA ILE A 4 21.42 40.86 -16.25
C ILE A 4 22.08 39.49 -16.09
N ILE A 5 23.42 39.44 -16.08
CA ILE A 5 24.20 38.21 -15.85
C ILE A 5 23.95 37.65 -14.43
N LEU A 6 23.81 38.53 -13.43
CA LEU A 6 23.55 38.11 -12.05
C LEU A 6 22.14 37.51 -11.88
N MET A 7 21.15 38.03 -12.60
CA MET A 7 19.76 37.54 -12.54
C MET A 7 19.60 36.18 -13.25
N LEU A 8 20.36 35.95 -14.33
CA LEU A 8 20.43 34.64 -15.00
C LEU A 8 21.15 33.59 -14.13
N LEU A 9 22.21 33.98 -13.41
CA LEU A 9 22.92 33.07 -12.50
C LEU A 9 22.06 32.63 -11.30
N VAL A 10 21.19 33.51 -10.79
CA VAL A 10 20.23 33.15 -9.73
C VAL A 10 19.12 32.23 -10.27
N LEU A 11 18.69 32.39 -11.53
CA LEU A 11 17.74 31.47 -12.17
C LEU A 11 18.35 30.07 -12.43
N VAL A 12 19.61 30.00 -12.88
CA VAL A 12 20.28 28.71 -13.11
C VAL A 12 20.65 28.02 -11.78
N ALA A 13 20.91 28.79 -10.71
CA ALA A 13 21.08 28.25 -9.37
C ALA A 13 19.77 27.75 -8.77
N SER A 14 18.63 28.42 -9.01
CA SER A 14 17.33 27.96 -8.50
C SER A 14 16.75 26.77 -9.27
N ILE A 15 17.10 26.58 -10.55
CA ILE A 15 16.76 25.34 -11.28
C ILE A 15 17.57 24.14 -10.73
N ASN A 16 18.82 24.36 -10.28
CA ASN A 16 19.65 23.31 -9.70
C ASN A 16 19.40 23.05 -8.21
N LEU A 17 18.90 24.02 -7.43
CA LEU A 17 18.52 23.80 -6.03
C LEU A 17 17.20 23.01 -5.87
N PHE A 18 16.42 22.86 -6.95
CA PHE A 18 15.31 21.92 -7.04
C PHE A 18 15.68 20.59 -7.73
N ALA A 19 16.96 20.38 -8.08
CA ALA A 19 17.51 19.03 -8.20
C ALA A 19 17.75 18.47 -6.79
N GLN A 20 16.73 18.52 -5.94
CA GLN A 20 16.67 17.72 -4.73
C GLN A 20 16.61 16.28 -5.20
N ASP A 21 17.77 15.65 -5.29
CA ASP A 21 18.00 14.23 -5.05
C ASP A 21 16.77 13.37 -5.34
N LEU A 22 16.31 13.41 -6.60
CA LEU A 22 15.26 12.56 -7.10
C LEU A 22 15.90 11.18 -7.17
N ARG A 23 15.98 10.48 -6.02
CA ARG A 23 16.29 9.06 -5.99
C ARG A 23 15.34 8.45 -7.02
N LYS A 24 15.90 7.99 -8.13
CA LYS A 24 15.10 7.34 -9.16
C LYS A 24 14.54 6.08 -8.51
N ILE A 25 13.26 5.81 -8.72
CA ILE A 25 12.67 4.52 -8.37
C ILE A 25 13.54 3.45 -9.03
N ASN A 26 14.26 2.68 -8.21
CA ASN A 26 15.02 1.53 -8.63
C ASN A 26 14.46 0.32 -7.90
N ILE A 27 13.60 -0.43 -8.59
CA ILE A 27 12.81 -1.50 -7.98
C ILE A 27 13.68 -2.63 -7.41
N ASP A 28 14.88 -2.81 -7.96
CA ASP A 28 15.85 -3.82 -7.53
C ASP A 28 16.34 -3.58 -6.08
N ASP A 29 16.15 -2.35 -5.55
CA ASP A 29 16.46 -1.99 -4.16
C ASP A 29 15.33 -2.33 -3.18
N TYR A 30 14.13 -2.69 -3.67
CA TYR A 30 12.95 -2.96 -2.86
C TYR A 30 12.69 -4.46 -2.78
N LYS A 31 13.19 -5.06 -1.70
CA LYS A 31 12.85 -6.44 -1.33
C LYS A 31 11.54 -6.45 -0.55
N LEU A 32 10.41 -6.66 -1.23
CA LEU A 32 9.22 -7.18 -0.54
C LEU A 32 9.26 -8.71 -0.60
N ASP A 33 10.06 -9.25 0.30
CA ASP A 33 10.39 -10.67 0.38
C ASP A 33 9.23 -11.41 1.09
N ALA A 34 8.39 -12.11 0.32
CA ALA A 34 7.65 -13.35 0.62
C ALA A 34 6.77 -13.45 1.90
N LYS A 35 6.80 -12.50 2.83
CA LYS A 35 6.35 -12.73 4.22
C LYS A 35 4.86 -12.48 4.43
N ILE A 36 4.28 -11.45 3.79
CA ILE A 36 2.84 -11.17 3.86
C ILE A 36 2.08 -12.36 3.24
N THR A 37 2.47 -12.78 2.04
CA THR A 37 1.91 -13.96 1.35
C THR A 37 2.15 -15.25 2.12
N SER A 38 3.34 -15.50 2.71
CA SER A 38 3.58 -16.73 3.49
C SER A 38 2.80 -16.82 4.81
N ILE A 39 2.62 -15.69 5.51
CA ILE A 39 1.82 -15.62 6.74
C ILE A 39 0.36 -15.89 6.37
N LEU A 40 -0.10 -15.29 5.28
CA LEU A 40 -1.44 -15.52 4.75
C LEU A 40 -1.65 -16.97 4.34
N MET A 41 -0.76 -17.57 3.54
CA MET A 41 -0.83 -18.97 3.14
C MET A 41 -0.93 -19.93 4.33
N ASN A 42 -0.23 -19.64 5.44
CA ASN A 42 -0.20 -20.54 6.58
C ASN A 42 -1.49 -20.47 7.41
N GLU A 43 -2.08 -19.27 7.53
CA GLU A 43 -3.35 -19.05 8.23
C GLU A 43 -4.56 -19.47 7.38
N THR A 44 -4.50 -19.29 6.06
CA THR A 44 -5.60 -19.64 5.14
C THR A 44 -5.61 -21.11 4.72
N LYS A 45 -4.50 -21.86 4.88
CA LYS A 45 -4.42 -23.31 4.62
C LYS A 45 -5.47 -24.14 5.36
N ASN A 46 -5.96 -23.65 6.50
CA ASN A 46 -6.98 -24.32 7.32
C ASN A 46 -8.42 -23.86 6.99
N MET A 47 -8.57 -22.83 6.18
CA MET A 47 -9.88 -22.35 5.72
C MET A 47 -10.16 -23.07 4.41
N TYR A 48 -11.25 -23.83 4.33
CA TYR A 48 -11.73 -24.53 3.13
C TYR A 48 -12.18 -23.57 2.00
N LEU A 49 -11.45 -22.49 1.77
CA LEU A 49 -11.61 -21.61 0.63
C LEU A 49 -10.59 -21.99 -0.44
N HIS A 50 -11.06 -22.08 -1.68
CA HIS A 50 -10.20 -21.97 -2.85
C HIS A 50 -9.74 -20.51 -2.95
N ILE A 51 -8.74 -20.14 -2.15
CA ILE A 51 -8.09 -18.83 -2.25
C ILE A 51 -7.05 -18.91 -3.34
N TYR A 52 -7.29 -18.22 -4.46
CA TYR A 52 -6.25 -17.96 -5.45
C TYR A 52 -5.35 -16.87 -4.86
N GLN A 53 -4.19 -17.28 -4.37
CA GLN A 53 -3.19 -16.36 -3.80
C GLN A 53 -2.09 -16.03 -4.80
N GLU A 54 -2.42 -16.07 -6.08
CA GLU A 54 -1.49 -15.86 -7.16
C GLU A 54 -1.48 -14.36 -7.52
N ASN A 55 -0.46 -13.65 -7.01
CA ASN A 55 0.23 -12.54 -7.70
C ASN A 55 -0.10 -11.08 -7.35
N ASN A 56 -0.63 -10.77 -6.16
CA ASN A 56 -0.63 -9.38 -5.67
C ASN A 56 0.71 -9.04 -4.99
N GLU A 57 1.65 -8.48 -5.76
CA GLU A 57 2.95 -8.03 -5.26
C GLU A 57 2.87 -6.54 -4.89
N ILE A 58 3.17 -6.20 -3.64
CA ILE A 58 3.25 -4.80 -3.21
C ILE A 58 4.72 -4.42 -3.03
N TYR A 59 5.10 -3.22 -3.48
CA TYR A 59 6.42 -2.64 -3.34
C TYR A 59 6.28 -1.28 -2.71
N VAL A 60 6.53 -1.20 -1.40
CA VAL A 60 6.49 0.08 -0.69
C VAL A 60 7.76 0.85 -1.01
N LEU A 61 7.57 2.05 -1.53
CA LEU A 61 8.63 2.91 -2.03
C LEU A 61 9.22 3.78 -0.93
N GLY A 62 8.40 4.24 0.03
CA GLY A 62 8.89 5.11 1.08
C GLY A 62 7.81 5.86 1.84
N TRP A 63 8.27 6.83 2.62
CA TRP A 63 7.46 7.58 3.59
C TRP A 63 7.68 9.08 3.45
N SER A 64 6.63 9.86 3.70
CA SER A 64 6.79 11.27 4.02
C SER A 64 6.92 11.47 5.54
N LYS A 65 7.46 12.62 5.94
CA LYS A 65 7.56 12.99 7.37
C LYS A 65 6.22 13.28 8.02
N ASP A 66 5.20 13.57 7.22
CA ASP A 66 3.84 13.91 7.64
C ASP A 66 2.86 12.73 7.54
N GLY A 67 3.37 11.49 7.43
CA GLY A 67 2.56 10.28 7.60
C GLY A 67 1.94 9.70 6.33
N LYS A 68 2.47 10.07 5.16
CA LYS A 68 2.08 9.44 3.89
C LYS A 68 3.01 8.28 3.56
N ILE A 69 2.46 7.27 2.91
CA ILE A 69 3.19 6.13 2.37
C ILE A 69 2.97 6.06 0.86
N ALA A 70 4.02 5.73 0.10
CA ALA A 70 3.89 5.44 -1.32
C ALA A 70 4.22 3.97 -1.58
N TYR A 71 3.44 3.33 -2.43
CA TYR A 71 3.66 1.96 -2.83
C TYR A 71 3.17 1.70 -4.25
N VAL A 72 3.70 0.64 -4.84
CA VAL A 72 3.23 0.09 -6.11
C VAL A 72 2.66 -1.29 -5.84
N GLU A 73 1.50 -1.56 -6.38
CA GLU A 73 0.89 -2.87 -6.37
C GLU A 73 0.85 -3.41 -7.79
N ARG A 74 1.28 -4.65 -7.98
CA ARG A 74 1.07 -5.40 -9.20
C ARG A 74 -0.12 -6.32 -8.95
N ARG A 75 -1.24 -6.08 -9.61
CA ARG A 75 -2.47 -6.88 -9.49
C ARG A 75 -2.65 -7.77 -10.70
N LEU A 76 -3.08 -9.01 -10.51
CA LEU A 76 -3.55 -9.83 -11.62
C LEU A 76 -4.94 -9.34 -12.05
N ILE A 77 -5.26 -9.47 -13.33
CA ILE A 77 -6.60 -9.16 -13.84
C ILE A 77 -7.37 -10.46 -13.99
N ASP A 78 -8.34 -10.60 -13.11
CA ASP A 78 -9.21 -11.77 -13.06
C ASP A 78 -10.01 -11.96 -14.36
N GLY A 79 -10.15 -13.22 -14.77
CA GLY A 79 -10.87 -13.66 -15.97
C GLY A 79 -10.28 -13.25 -17.33
N ARG A 80 -9.27 -12.37 -17.39
CA ARG A 80 -8.66 -11.88 -18.65
C ARG A 80 -7.19 -12.25 -18.81
N GLY A 81 -6.50 -12.52 -17.71
CA GLY A 81 -5.05 -12.60 -17.70
C GLY A 81 -4.40 -11.24 -17.89
N GLY A 82 -3.10 -11.16 -17.62
CA GLY A 82 -2.39 -9.88 -17.56
C GLY A 82 -2.43 -9.24 -16.17
N HIS A 83 -1.82 -8.07 -16.03
CA HIS A 83 -1.67 -7.40 -14.74
C HIS A 83 -2.03 -5.92 -14.85
N ASP A 84 -2.44 -5.32 -13.73
CA ASP A 84 -2.44 -3.88 -13.54
C ASP A 84 -1.28 -3.49 -12.63
N LEU A 85 -0.70 -2.32 -12.88
CA LEU A 85 0.25 -1.68 -11.97
C LEU A 85 -0.45 -0.47 -11.34
N LEU A 86 -0.65 -0.53 -10.03
CA LEU A 86 -1.31 0.50 -9.25
C LEU A 86 -0.25 1.26 -8.43
N PHE A 87 0.08 2.48 -8.82
CA PHE A 87 0.91 3.36 -8.01
C PHE A 87 0.02 4.19 -7.08
N THR A 88 0.24 4.11 -5.77
CA THR A 88 -0.61 4.75 -4.77
C THR A 88 0.20 5.56 -3.77
N ILE A 89 -0.30 6.74 -3.42
CA ILE A 89 0.12 7.53 -2.26
C ILE A 89 -1.07 7.63 -1.31
N LEU A 90 -0.89 7.11 -0.10
CA LEU A 90 -1.91 7.05 0.95
C LEU A 90 -1.48 7.93 2.12
N ASP A 91 -2.39 8.77 2.62
CA ASP A 91 -2.21 9.50 3.87
C ASP A 91 -2.71 8.65 5.04
N LEU A 92 -1.79 8.21 5.90
CA LEU A 92 -2.10 7.35 7.05
C LEU A 92 -2.51 8.17 8.29
N VAL A 93 -2.63 9.49 8.19
CA VAL A 93 -3.23 10.31 9.23
C VAL A 93 -4.75 10.24 9.12
N GLU A 94 -5.26 10.41 7.90
CA GLU A 94 -6.68 10.46 7.57
C GLU A 94 -7.22 9.15 6.97
N ASP A 95 -6.34 8.17 6.71
CA ASP A 95 -6.64 6.94 5.97
C ASP A 95 -7.24 7.21 4.56
N GLU A 96 -6.70 8.24 3.88
CA GLU A 96 -7.21 8.72 2.58
C GLU A 96 -6.19 8.50 1.45
N THR A 97 -6.67 8.00 0.30
CA THR A 97 -5.85 7.90 -0.91
C THR A 97 -5.68 9.27 -1.55
N ILE A 98 -4.45 9.78 -1.55
CA ILE A 98 -4.10 11.11 -2.08
C ILE A 98 -3.86 11.09 -3.59
N TYR A 99 -3.26 10.01 -4.06
CA TYR A 99 -2.99 9.82 -5.49
C TYR A 99 -3.04 8.33 -5.80
N THR A 100 -3.65 7.99 -6.91
CA THR A 100 -3.56 6.66 -7.49
C THR A 100 -3.42 6.76 -8.99
N LYS A 101 -2.64 5.86 -9.58
CA LYS A 101 -2.56 5.68 -11.02
C LYS A 101 -2.50 4.21 -11.37
N THR A 102 -3.49 3.78 -12.14
CA THR A 102 -3.54 2.47 -12.77
C THR A 102 -2.84 2.52 -14.13
N ILE A 103 -1.89 1.62 -14.33
CA ILE A 103 -1.30 1.33 -15.64
C ILE A 103 -1.73 -0.07 -16.01
N LYS A 104 -2.56 -0.14 -17.04
CA LYS A 104 -2.95 -1.40 -17.64
C LYS A 104 -1.74 -2.05 -18.29
N TRP A 105 -1.46 -3.27 -17.89
CA TRP A 105 -0.37 -4.09 -18.43
C TRP A 105 -0.96 -5.33 -19.12
N TYR A 106 -1.81 -5.05 -20.11
CA TYR A 106 -2.41 -5.99 -21.04
C TYR A 106 -2.92 -5.22 -22.27
N ASP A 107 -3.09 -5.92 -23.40
CA ASP A 107 -3.60 -5.36 -24.66
C ASP A 107 -5.14 -5.44 -24.64
N ASP A 108 -5.82 -4.28 -24.68
CA ASP A 108 -7.29 -4.22 -24.80
C ASP A 108 -7.71 -4.23 -26.29
N ASP A 109 -6.78 -4.11 -27.24
CA ASP A 109 -7.05 -4.04 -28.67
C ASP A 109 -6.78 -5.38 -29.37
N ASP A 110 -7.83 -5.94 -29.97
CA ASP A 110 -7.87 -7.08 -30.90
C ASP A 110 -7.05 -6.84 -32.20
N GLU A 111 -5.79 -6.43 -32.10
CA GLU A 111 -4.89 -6.33 -33.25
C GLU A 111 -3.81 -7.40 -33.18
N GLU A 112 -3.69 -8.17 -34.28
CA GLU A 112 -2.87 -9.35 -34.51
C GLU A 112 -1.34 -9.11 -34.41
N SER A 113 -0.85 -8.51 -33.32
CA SER A 113 0.57 -8.40 -33.04
C SER A 113 0.85 -8.68 -31.58
N PRO A 114 1.66 -9.71 -31.26
CA PRO A 114 2.09 -9.97 -29.89
C PRO A 114 3.08 -8.87 -29.49
N ILE A 115 2.56 -7.73 -29.02
CA ILE A 115 3.40 -6.77 -28.32
C ILE A 115 3.82 -7.47 -27.03
N ALA A 116 5.12 -7.78 -26.92
CA ALA A 116 5.65 -8.42 -25.72
C ALA A 116 5.22 -7.59 -24.50
N PRO A 117 4.57 -8.20 -23.49
CA PRO A 117 4.12 -7.49 -22.31
C PRO A 117 5.30 -6.78 -21.67
N LEU A 118 5.20 -5.46 -21.48
CA LEU A 118 6.25 -4.66 -20.86
C LEU A 118 6.62 -5.26 -19.50
N THR A 119 7.89 -5.46 -19.20
CA THR A 119 8.28 -5.88 -17.85
C THR A 119 7.80 -4.87 -16.81
N PHE A 120 7.59 -5.32 -15.56
CA PHE A 120 7.24 -4.43 -14.43
C PHE A 120 8.18 -3.21 -14.35
N LYS A 121 9.47 -3.42 -14.58
CA LYS A 121 10.50 -2.38 -14.63
C LYS A 121 10.28 -1.39 -15.77
N GLU A 122 9.90 -1.84 -16.95
CA GLU A 122 9.59 -0.97 -18.10
C GLU A 122 8.34 -0.13 -17.85
N CYS A 123 7.30 -0.69 -17.22
CA CYS A 123 6.11 0.06 -16.82
C CYS A 123 6.45 1.19 -15.85
N LEU A 124 7.27 0.90 -14.83
CA LEU A 124 7.76 1.93 -13.89
C LEU A 124 8.60 2.99 -14.60
N ASN A 125 9.54 2.58 -15.46
CA ASN A 125 10.43 3.51 -16.17
C ASN A 125 9.68 4.44 -17.12
N LYS A 126 8.69 3.92 -17.86
CA LYS A 126 7.85 4.74 -18.75
C LYS A 126 7.07 5.82 -18.00
N ASN A 127 6.69 5.55 -16.74
CA ASN A 127 5.91 6.48 -15.92
C ASN A 127 6.76 7.21 -14.86
N ALA A 128 8.07 6.98 -14.83
CA ALA A 128 8.95 7.45 -13.77
C ALA A 128 8.93 8.99 -13.61
N VAL A 129 8.81 9.74 -14.71
CA VAL A 129 8.74 11.22 -14.64
C VAL A 129 7.52 11.68 -13.84
N GLU A 130 6.35 11.09 -14.11
CA GLU A 130 5.11 11.42 -13.41
C GLU A 130 5.16 10.94 -11.96
N PHE A 131 5.59 9.70 -11.73
CA PHE A 131 5.72 9.15 -10.38
C PHE A 131 6.69 9.98 -9.53
N ASN A 132 7.86 10.31 -10.05
CA ASN A 132 8.82 11.16 -9.34
C ASN A 132 8.25 12.56 -9.04
N LYS A 133 7.42 13.12 -9.94
CA LYS A 133 6.74 14.40 -9.70
C LYS A 133 5.76 14.29 -8.53
N GLU A 134 4.92 13.26 -8.49
CA GLU A 134 3.96 13.06 -7.39
C GLU A 134 4.65 12.67 -6.08
N LEU A 135 5.71 11.86 -6.12
CA LEU A 135 6.56 11.58 -4.95
C LEU A 135 7.15 12.86 -4.37
N ALA A 136 7.72 13.73 -5.22
CA ALA A 136 8.31 15.00 -4.79
C ALA A 136 7.26 15.97 -4.22
N LYS A 137 6.12 16.10 -4.90
CA LYS A 137 4.98 16.93 -4.45
C LYS A 137 4.48 16.50 -3.06
N ASN A 138 4.41 15.19 -2.83
CA ASN A 138 3.98 14.61 -1.55
C ASN A 138 5.14 14.39 -0.57
N LYS A 139 6.36 14.86 -0.89
CA LYS A 139 7.56 14.78 -0.04
C LYS A 139 7.87 13.36 0.42
N ILE A 140 7.65 12.37 -0.44
CA ILE A 140 7.97 10.98 -0.18
C ILE A 140 9.49 10.80 -0.28
N ILE A 141 10.07 10.26 0.79
CA ILE A 141 11.48 9.91 0.87
C ILE A 141 11.59 8.41 0.60
N LEU A 142 12.24 8.08 -0.51
CA LEU A 142 12.40 6.70 -0.98
C LEU A 142 13.39 5.93 -0.11
N GLU A 143 12.91 5.00 0.70
CA GLU A 143 13.74 4.20 1.61
C GLU A 143 13.21 2.77 1.73
N PRO A 144 14.10 1.76 1.83
CA PRO A 144 13.68 0.40 2.06
C PRO A 144 12.86 0.30 3.34
N VAL A 145 11.70 -0.33 3.24
CA VAL A 145 10.86 -0.63 4.40
C VAL A 145 10.92 -2.11 4.73
N ARG A 146 10.68 -2.43 5.99
CA ARG A 146 10.59 -3.80 6.46
C ARG A 146 9.22 -4.07 7.05
N VAL A 147 8.61 -5.16 6.61
CA VAL A 147 7.40 -5.72 7.25
C VAL A 147 7.79 -6.31 8.59
N LEU A 148 7.12 -5.84 9.65
CA LEU A 148 7.31 -6.27 11.03
C LEU A 148 6.08 -7.08 11.49
N PRO A 149 6.29 -8.18 12.24
CA PRO A 149 5.20 -8.97 12.81
C PRO A 149 4.66 -8.29 14.07
N PHE A 150 3.45 -8.68 14.49
CA PHE A 150 2.90 -8.28 15.79
C PHE A 150 3.57 -9.02 16.97
N PRO A 151 3.49 -8.46 18.19
CA PRO A 151 2.91 -7.15 18.54
C PRO A 151 3.72 -5.97 17.99
N ALA A 152 3.05 -4.87 17.68
CA ALA A 152 3.74 -3.60 17.49
C ALA A 152 4.19 -3.04 18.84
N ALA A 153 5.14 -2.10 18.84
CA ALA A 153 5.65 -1.49 20.07
C ALA A 153 5.55 0.03 20.01
N ASP A 154 5.05 0.62 21.10
CA ASP A 154 5.05 2.07 21.29
C ASP A 154 6.46 2.59 21.68
N SER A 155 6.58 3.91 21.89
CA SER A 155 7.87 4.52 22.28
C SER A 155 8.42 4.04 23.63
N ARG A 156 7.56 3.52 24.51
CA ARG A 156 7.90 2.96 25.83
C ARG A 156 8.03 1.44 25.79
N LYS A 157 7.97 0.82 24.60
CA LYS A 157 7.99 -0.62 24.36
C LYS A 157 6.78 -1.37 24.92
N ASN A 158 5.65 -0.68 25.14
CA ASN A 158 4.40 -1.36 25.43
C ASN A 158 3.93 -2.10 24.17
N ALA A 159 3.50 -3.34 24.34
CA ALA A 159 2.97 -4.16 23.26
C ALA A 159 1.61 -3.62 22.81
N ILE A 160 1.43 -3.51 21.50
CA ILE A 160 0.19 -3.15 20.84
C ILE A 160 -0.24 -4.32 19.97
N ASN A 161 -1.41 -4.87 20.28
CA ASN A 161 -2.06 -5.90 19.49
C ASN A 161 -3.19 -5.31 18.66
N PHE A 162 -3.53 -5.97 17.55
CA PHE A 162 -4.60 -5.55 16.66
C PHE A 162 -5.61 -6.67 16.53
N GLU A 163 -6.88 -6.32 16.55
CA GLU A 163 -7.97 -7.26 16.37
C GLU A 163 -9.03 -6.70 15.43
N ILE A 164 -9.76 -7.61 14.78
CA ILE A 164 -10.98 -7.26 14.05
C ILE A 164 -12.16 -7.46 14.98
N LYS A 165 -12.90 -6.38 15.21
CA LYS A 165 -14.16 -6.43 15.93
C LYS A 165 -15.31 -6.37 14.92
N MET A 166 -15.87 -7.54 14.62
CA MET A 166 -17.03 -7.67 13.75
C MET A 166 -18.24 -6.94 14.33
N ILE A 167 -18.88 -6.11 13.51
CA ILE A 167 -20.13 -5.39 13.83
C ILE A 167 -21.31 -6.11 13.18
N LYS A 168 -21.16 -6.45 11.90
CA LYS A 168 -22.19 -7.05 11.05
C LYS A 168 -21.52 -8.06 10.13
N LYS A 169 -22.15 -9.23 9.97
CA LYS A 169 -21.80 -10.24 8.97
C LYS A 169 -23.09 -10.82 8.43
N GLU A 170 -23.34 -10.65 7.15
CA GLU A 170 -24.52 -11.18 6.47
C GLU A 170 -24.17 -11.69 5.08
N VAL A 171 -25.16 -12.26 4.40
CA VAL A 171 -25.04 -12.71 3.02
C VAL A 171 -25.92 -11.81 2.17
N ASN A 172 -25.35 -11.19 1.14
CA ASN A 172 -26.08 -10.29 0.25
C ASN A 172 -26.95 -11.06 -0.76
N ASP A 173 -27.70 -10.34 -1.60
CA ASP A 173 -28.61 -10.90 -2.61
C ASP A 173 -27.93 -11.83 -3.63
N PHE A 174 -26.59 -11.74 -3.75
CA PHE A 174 -25.78 -12.58 -4.64
C PHE A 174 -25.20 -13.81 -3.94
N GLY A 175 -25.53 -14.06 -2.67
CA GLY A 175 -24.99 -15.18 -1.91
C GLY A 175 -23.56 -14.95 -1.39
N LEU A 176 -23.06 -13.71 -1.43
CA LEU A 176 -21.71 -13.37 -0.99
C LEU A 176 -21.72 -12.79 0.44
N GLU A 177 -20.69 -13.10 1.22
CA GLU A 177 -20.56 -12.54 2.56
C GLU A 177 -20.23 -11.04 2.51
N GLU A 178 -20.98 -10.26 3.27
CA GLU A 178 -20.79 -8.83 3.48
C GLU A 178 -20.51 -8.55 4.96
N MET A 179 -19.47 -7.78 5.23
CA MET A 179 -18.92 -7.55 6.56
C MET A 179 -18.80 -6.06 6.87
N SER A 180 -19.28 -5.66 8.05
CA SER A 180 -18.88 -4.40 8.68
C SER A 180 -18.09 -4.69 9.95
N TYR A 181 -16.95 -4.03 10.12
CA TYR A 181 -16.04 -4.29 11.22
C TYR A 181 -15.21 -3.07 11.61
N ASN A 182 -14.74 -3.07 12.85
CA ASN A 182 -13.73 -2.12 13.31
C ASN A 182 -12.38 -2.81 13.41
N ILE A 183 -11.33 -2.12 12.99
CA ILE A 183 -9.96 -2.48 13.33
C ILE A 183 -9.66 -1.82 14.68
N VAL A 184 -9.31 -2.62 15.69
CA VAL A 184 -9.07 -2.13 17.05
C VAL A 184 -7.62 -2.37 17.44
N ALA A 185 -6.94 -1.33 17.91
CA ALA A 185 -5.63 -1.44 18.53
C ALA A 185 -5.80 -1.51 20.06
N LYS A 186 -5.14 -2.48 20.70
CA LYS A 186 -5.15 -2.68 22.15
C LYS A 186 -3.76 -2.46 22.72
N LYS A 187 -3.68 -1.64 23.76
CA LYS A 187 -2.43 -1.35 24.48
C LYS A 187 -2.71 -1.30 25.98
N ASN A 188 -2.08 -2.17 26.75
CA ASN A 188 -2.40 -2.35 28.18
C ASN A 188 -3.91 -2.61 28.36
N ASN A 189 -4.59 -1.78 29.17
CA ASN A 189 -6.04 -1.83 29.40
C ASN A 189 -6.83 -0.84 28.54
N GLU A 190 -6.17 -0.13 27.62
CA GLU A 190 -6.77 0.87 26.75
C GLU A 190 -6.96 0.31 25.33
N ALA A 191 -7.94 0.85 24.62
CA ALA A 191 -8.21 0.50 23.25
C ALA A 191 -8.42 1.74 22.39
N LYS A 192 -8.31 1.58 21.08
CA LYS A 192 -8.77 2.57 20.12
C LYS A 192 -9.21 1.94 18.83
N ILE A 193 -10.17 2.59 18.17
CA ILE A 193 -10.56 2.26 16.80
C ILE A 193 -9.52 2.88 15.88
N VAL A 194 -8.88 2.04 15.07
CA VAL A 194 -7.94 2.45 14.02
C VAL A 194 -8.73 2.89 12.79
N SER A 195 -9.63 2.02 12.31
CA SER A 195 -10.49 2.30 11.16
C SER A 195 -11.83 1.59 11.29
N ARG A 196 -12.82 2.09 10.54
CA ARG A 196 -14.18 1.54 10.46
C ARG A 196 -14.48 1.19 9.02
N ILE A 197 -14.80 -0.08 8.80
CA ILE A 197 -15.13 -0.61 7.47
C ILE A 197 -16.60 -1.00 7.50
N THR A 198 -17.36 -0.53 6.52
CA THR A 198 -18.79 -0.80 6.37
C THR A 198 -19.06 -1.51 5.07
N ASP A 199 -19.96 -2.50 5.12
CA ASP A 199 -20.52 -3.20 3.96
C ASP A 199 -19.47 -3.69 2.94
N LYS A 200 -18.34 -4.23 3.45
CA LYS A 200 -17.28 -4.80 2.62
C LYS A 200 -17.61 -6.23 2.23
N VAL A 201 -17.64 -6.51 0.93
CA VAL A 201 -17.87 -7.86 0.40
C VAL A 201 -16.57 -8.67 0.48
N CYS A 202 -16.43 -9.45 1.54
CA CYS A 202 -15.26 -10.29 1.78
C CYS A 202 -15.64 -11.47 2.67
N SER A 203 -14.93 -12.59 2.51
CA SER A 203 -15.10 -13.82 3.30
C SER A 203 -14.28 -13.83 4.59
N PHE A 204 -13.18 -13.06 4.62
CA PHE A 204 -12.24 -13.04 5.74
C PHE A 204 -11.47 -11.72 5.78
N VAL A 205 -11.10 -11.29 6.99
CA VAL A 205 -10.25 -10.12 7.24
C VAL A 205 -9.31 -10.39 8.42
N MET A 206 -8.05 -10.01 8.28
CA MET A 206 -7.03 -10.20 9.34
C MET A 206 -5.88 -9.20 9.27
N PRO A 207 -5.46 -8.61 10.41
CA PRO A 207 -4.19 -7.90 10.51
C PRO A 207 -3.02 -8.90 10.35
N THR A 208 -2.09 -8.61 9.44
CA THR A 208 -0.98 -9.53 9.11
C THR A 208 0.40 -9.03 9.52
N GLY A 209 0.53 -7.72 9.76
CA GLY A 209 1.78 -7.10 10.18
C GLY A 209 1.70 -5.59 10.09
N TYR A 210 2.85 -4.93 10.13
CA TYR A 210 2.92 -3.50 9.96
C TYR A 210 4.24 -3.02 9.37
N LEU A 211 4.21 -1.79 8.85
CA LEU A 211 5.38 -1.01 8.48
C LEU A 211 5.50 0.14 9.46
N LYS A 212 6.71 0.40 9.97
CA LYS A 212 6.95 1.50 10.91
C LYS A 212 7.46 2.72 10.16
N SER A 213 6.85 3.88 10.40
CA SER A 213 7.39 5.15 9.93
C SER A 213 8.74 5.42 10.61
N PRO A 214 9.78 5.82 9.87
CA PRO A 214 11.05 6.24 10.47
C PRO A 214 10.98 7.66 11.06
N TYR A 215 9.91 8.42 10.79
CA TYR A 215 9.82 9.85 11.13
C TYR A 215 8.88 10.16 12.30
N GLU A 216 7.86 9.35 12.49
CA GLU A 216 6.86 9.56 13.54
C GLU A 216 6.49 8.25 14.24
N ASN A 217 5.79 8.37 15.37
CA ASN A 217 5.26 7.22 16.09
C ASN A 217 3.99 6.68 15.41
N ARG A 218 4.08 6.38 14.12
CA ARG A 218 3.00 5.83 13.30
C ARG A 218 3.44 4.54 12.64
N ILE A 219 2.47 3.66 12.45
CA ILE A 219 2.61 2.48 11.62
C ILE A 219 1.58 2.52 10.49
N ALA A 220 1.92 1.91 9.36
CA ALA A 220 0.95 1.42 8.39
C ALA A 220 0.62 -0.02 8.79
N LEU A 221 -0.54 -0.22 9.39
CA LEU A 221 -1.08 -1.52 9.70
C LEU A 221 -1.43 -2.23 8.39
N ILE A 222 -0.92 -3.44 8.22
CA ILE A 222 -1.21 -4.28 7.06
C ILE A 222 -2.39 -5.17 7.44
N VAL A 223 -3.49 -5.05 6.69
CA VAL A 223 -4.68 -5.88 6.84
C VAL A 223 -4.91 -6.60 5.54
N ALA A 224 -5.12 -7.91 5.60
CA ALA A 224 -5.46 -8.72 4.46
C ALA A 224 -6.94 -9.06 4.49
N ASP A 225 -7.58 -8.89 3.34
CA ASP A 225 -8.98 -9.19 3.11
C ASP A 225 -9.07 -10.28 2.02
N ALA A 226 -9.83 -11.34 2.27
CA ALA A 226 -10.15 -12.34 1.25
C ALA A 226 -11.45 -11.92 0.55
N GLU A 227 -11.33 -11.22 -0.56
CA GLU A 227 -12.45 -10.65 -1.31
C GLU A 227 -12.93 -11.64 -2.38
N PHE A 228 -14.22 -11.58 -2.71
CA PHE A 228 -14.80 -12.42 -3.75
C PHE A 228 -14.45 -11.87 -5.13
N VAL A 229 -13.97 -12.74 -6.01
CA VAL A 229 -13.63 -12.43 -7.41
C VAL A 229 -14.41 -13.38 -8.35
N TYR A 230 -14.22 -13.28 -9.66
CA TYR A 230 -14.92 -14.07 -10.68
C TYR A 230 -14.82 -15.58 -10.39
N GLU A 231 -13.61 -16.09 -10.14
CA GLU A 231 -13.37 -17.48 -9.79
C GLU A 231 -12.97 -17.63 -8.31
N GLY A 232 -13.89 -17.34 -7.38
CA GLY A 232 -13.72 -17.67 -5.97
C GLY A 232 -13.27 -16.49 -5.12
N CYS A 233 -12.12 -16.60 -4.44
CA CYS A 233 -11.62 -15.52 -3.57
C CYS A 233 -10.13 -15.25 -3.80
N GLU A 234 -9.77 -13.97 -3.73
CA GLU A 234 -8.38 -13.50 -3.75
C GLU A 234 -8.08 -12.70 -2.50
N VAL A 235 -6.79 -12.63 -2.14
CA VAL A 235 -6.36 -11.80 -1.01
C VAL A 235 -5.87 -10.44 -1.49
N PHE A 236 -6.50 -9.41 -0.94
CA PHE A 236 -6.13 -8.01 -1.10
C PHE A 236 -5.48 -7.50 0.18
N VAL A 237 -4.47 -6.66 0.03
CA VAL A 237 -3.76 -6.06 1.16
C VAL A 237 -4.08 -4.57 1.22
N ASN A 238 -4.53 -4.15 2.39
CA ASN A 238 -4.89 -2.77 2.70
C ASN A 238 -3.98 -2.22 3.81
N PHE A 239 -3.71 -0.92 3.75
CA PHE A 239 -2.94 -0.21 4.75
C PHE A 239 -3.84 0.73 5.55
N TYR A 240 -3.70 0.71 6.87
CA TYR A 240 -4.41 1.61 7.78
C TYR A 240 -3.45 2.29 8.73
N GLY A 241 -3.61 3.58 8.95
CA GLY A 241 -2.75 4.39 9.77
C GLY A 241 -3.02 4.28 11.25
N CYS A 242 -1.98 4.03 12.05
CA CYS A 242 -2.13 4.01 13.50
C CYS A 242 -0.97 4.74 14.19
N ASN A 243 -1.27 5.85 14.87
CA ASN A 243 -0.32 6.46 15.81
C ASN A 243 -0.17 5.59 17.06
N VAL A 244 0.98 4.97 17.30
CA VAL A 244 1.15 3.99 18.39
C VAL A 244 1.19 4.63 19.79
N ASN A 245 1.33 5.95 19.88
CA ASN A 245 1.40 6.67 21.15
C ASN A 245 0.11 7.41 21.53
N SER A 246 -0.80 7.69 20.59
CA SER A 246 -2.00 8.52 20.85
C SER A 246 -3.32 7.82 20.50
N GLY A 247 -4.42 8.35 21.05
CA GLY A 247 -5.79 7.93 20.77
C GLY A 247 -6.32 6.75 21.58
N PHE A 248 -5.48 6.15 22.44
CA PHE A 248 -5.89 5.06 23.36
C PHE A 248 -6.65 5.65 24.55
N HIS A 249 -7.81 5.05 24.86
CA HIS A 249 -8.71 5.42 25.96
C HIS A 249 -9.48 4.20 26.48
#